data_AF-A0A5R9DYY8-F1
#
_entry.id   AF-A0A5R9DYY8-F1
#
_cell.length_a   1.000
_cell.length_b   1.000
_cell.length_c   1.000
_cell.angle_alpha   90.00
_cell.angle_beta   90.00
_cell.angle_gamma   90.00
#
_symmetry.space_group_name_H-M   'P 1'
#
loop_
_entity.id
_entity.type
_entity.pdbx_description
1 polymer ?
#
loop_
_entity_poly.entity_id
_entity_poly.type
_entity_poly.pdbx_seq_one_letter_code
_entity_poly.pdbx_strand_id
1 'polypeptide(L)'
;MNPYTHLTMNERETIFLMYEQGETIGHISETLDRSKSTISRELHRNSNKDGSYSPSTAHGEYKRRKQLCGRHRTLDKDSIFQLVK
;
A
#
# COMPACT_ATOMS: atom_id res chain seq x y z
N MET A 1 11.83 -16.07 7.95
CA MET A 1 11.31 -15.11 6.96
C MET A 1 10.66 -13.97 7.74
N ASN A 2 11.18 -12.74 7.66
CA ASN A 2 10.55 -11.60 8.33
C ASN A 2 9.22 -11.30 7.59
N PRO A 3 8.05 -11.29 8.26
CA PRO A 3 6.79 -10.97 7.61
C PRO A 3 6.89 -9.61 6.90
N TYR A 4 6.41 -9.54 5.66
CA TYR A 4 6.40 -8.29 4.91
C TYR A 4 5.54 -7.24 5.63
N THR A 5 6.17 -6.19 6.12
CA THR A 5 5.49 -5.09 6.82
C THR A 5 4.98 -4.09 5.79
N HIS A 6 3.66 -4.01 5.65
CA HIS A 6 3.03 -3.01 4.79
C HIS A 6 3.20 -1.60 5.36
N LEU A 7 3.20 -0.60 4.48
CA LEU A 7 3.17 0.80 4.91
C LEU A 7 1.86 1.06 5.67
N THR A 8 1.96 1.81 6.75
CA THR A 8 0.87 2.34 7.56
C THR A 8 0.32 3.63 6.96
N MET A 9 -0.74 4.20 7.55
CA MET A 9 -1.25 5.51 7.13
C MET A 9 -0.23 6.61 7.45
N ASN A 10 0.30 6.62 8.68
CA ASN A 10 1.27 7.63 9.14
C ASN A 10 2.55 7.64 8.29
N GLU A 11 3.04 6.45 7.89
CA GLU A 11 4.19 6.37 6.98
C GLU A 11 3.87 7.00 5.62
N ARG A 12 2.65 6.81 5.08
CA ARG A 12 2.23 7.46 3.83
C ARG A 12 2.09 8.96 3.96
N GLU A 13 1.56 9.44 5.07
CA GLU A 13 1.49 10.88 5.36
C GLU A 13 2.88 11.49 5.45
N THR A 14 3.82 10.80 6.06
CA THR A 14 5.23 11.24 6.12
C THR A 14 5.87 11.25 4.74
N ILE A 15 5.65 10.21 3.92
CA ILE A 15 6.09 10.18 2.52
C ILE A 15 5.56 11.40 1.77
N PHE A 16 4.27 11.71 1.90
CA PHE A 16 3.66 12.86 1.24
C PHE A 16 4.30 14.17 1.68
N LEU A 17 4.39 14.43 2.98
CA LEU A 17 4.95 15.68 3.50
C LEU A 17 6.39 15.90 3.03
N MET A 18 7.24 14.88 3.11
CA MET A 18 8.63 14.98 2.68
C MET A 18 8.75 15.09 1.16
N TYR A 19 7.93 14.36 0.41
CA TYR A 19 7.93 14.41 -1.06
C TYR A 19 7.54 15.80 -1.57
N GLU A 20 6.53 16.44 -0.98
CA GLU A 20 6.12 17.81 -1.30
C GLU A 20 7.17 18.86 -0.89
N GLN A 21 7.99 18.56 0.14
CA GLN A 21 9.15 19.37 0.50
C GLN A 21 10.33 19.22 -0.47
N GLY A 22 10.23 18.32 -1.46
CA GLY A 22 11.30 18.04 -2.42
C GLY A 22 12.39 17.13 -1.88
N GLU A 23 12.14 16.43 -0.78
CA GLU A 23 13.11 15.51 -0.19
C GLU A 23 13.40 14.32 -1.11
N THR A 24 14.63 13.84 -1.06
CA THR A 24 15.03 12.69 -1.87
C THR A 24 14.42 11.39 -1.33
N ILE A 25 14.15 10.43 -2.22
CA ILE A 25 13.70 9.08 -1.84
C ILE A 25 14.64 8.43 -0.80
N GLY A 26 15.95 8.75 -0.87
CA GLY A 26 16.93 8.27 0.09
C GLY A 26 16.68 8.79 1.51
N HIS A 27 16.42 10.08 1.65
CA HIS A 27 16.17 10.70 2.94
C HIS A 27 14.84 10.23 3.57
N ILE A 28 13.80 10.09 2.74
CA ILE A 28 12.49 9.54 3.16
C ILE A 28 12.65 8.09 3.64
N SER A 29 13.45 7.31 2.92
CA SER A 29 13.77 5.92 3.25
C SER A 29 14.47 5.79 4.61
N GLU A 30 15.46 6.63 4.88
CA GLU A 30 16.17 6.67 6.16
C GLU A 30 15.26 7.11 7.30
N THR A 31 14.42 8.12 7.07
CA THR A 31 13.50 8.66 8.08
C THR A 31 12.45 7.64 8.52
N LEU A 32 11.97 6.81 7.60
CA LEU A 32 10.94 5.80 7.86
C LEU A 32 11.49 4.42 8.18
N ASP A 33 12.82 4.24 8.16
CA ASP A 33 13.49 2.93 8.23
C ASP A 33 12.90 1.92 7.22
N ARG A 34 12.60 2.41 6.01
CA ARG A 34 12.06 1.60 4.90
C ARG A 34 13.04 1.59 3.75
N SER A 35 13.05 0.52 2.94
CA SER A 35 13.93 0.51 1.76
C SER A 35 13.54 1.61 0.75
N LYS A 36 14.53 2.22 0.09
CA LYS A 36 14.34 3.18 -1.03
C LYS A 36 13.38 2.64 -2.09
N SER A 37 13.49 1.34 -2.36
CA SER A 37 12.65 0.63 -3.31
C SER A 37 11.17 0.57 -2.89
N THR A 38 10.88 0.53 -1.59
CA THR A 38 9.50 0.57 -1.05
C THR A 38 8.88 1.93 -1.30
N ILE A 39 9.60 3.01 -0.98
CA ILE A 39 9.13 4.39 -1.19
C ILE A 39 8.92 4.68 -2.67
N SER A 40 9.88 4.32 -3.52
CA SER A 40 9.78 4.48 -4.97
C SER A 40 8.56 3.75 -5.55
N ARG A 41 8.34 2.49 -5.14
CA ARG A 41 7.15 1.73 -5.58
C ARG A 41 5.85 2.32 -5.07
N GLU A 42 5.81 2.84 -3.85
CA GLU A 42 4.62 3.48 -3.28
C GLU A 42 4.23 4.71 -4.09
N LEU A 43 5.18 5.63 -4.35
CA LEU A 43 4.97 6.83 -5.16
C LEU A 43 4.56 6.44 -6.59
N HIS A 44 5.33 5.57 -7.25
CA HIS A 44 5.05 5.17 -8.63
C HIS A 44 3.66 4.51 -8.81
N ARG A 45 3.19 3.74 -7.83
CA ARG A 45 1.90 3.04 -7.92
C ARG A 45 0.69 3.89 -7.57
N ASN A 46 0.88 4.96 -6.80
CA ASN A 46 -0.21 5.71 -6.20
C ASN A 46 -0.20 7.21 -6.54
N SER A 47 0.83 7.71 -7.22
CA SER A 47 0.81 9.05 -7.78
C SER A 47 -0.11 9.12 -9.00
N ASN A 48 -0.77 10.25 -9.16
CA ASN A 48 -1.56 10.59 -10.34
C ASN A 48 -0.64 10.91 -11.53
N LYS A 49 -1.24 11.02 -12.73
CA LYS A 49 -0.50 11.33 -13.97
C LYS A 49 0.22 12.68 -13.93
N ASP A 50 -0.27 13.62 -13.13
CA ASP A 50 0.32 14.93 -12.90
C ASP A 50 1.44 14.90 -11.84
N GLY A 51 1.74 13.73 -11.26
CA GLY A 51 2.75 13.55 -10.24
C GLY A 51 2.26 13.78 -8.80
N SER A 52 1.01 14.25 -8.63
CA SER A 52 0.45 14.46 -7.29
C SER A 52 0.29 13.14 -6.53
N TYR A 53 0.62 13.14 -5.24
CA TYR A 53 0.49 11.98 -4.36
C TYR A 53 -0.49 12.31 -3.22
N SER A 54 -1.40 11.38 -2.89
CA SER A 54 -2.37 11.55 -1.80
C SER A 54 -2.36 10.32 -0.88
N PRO A 55 -1.98 10.47 0.41
CA PRO A 55 -1.93 9.36 1.36
C PRO A 55 -3.25 8.62 1.54
N SER A 56 -4.37 9.35 1.62
CA SER A 56 -5.70 8.78 1.84
C SER A 56 -6.13 7.93 0.65
N THR A 57 -5.93 8.42 -0.57
CA THR A 57 -6.18 7.68 -1.81
C THR A 57 -5.28 6.45 -1.90
N ALA A 58 -3.97 6.60 -1.65
CA ALA A 58 -3.01 5.50 -1.69
C ALA A 58 -3.37 4.37 -0.70
N HIS A 59 -3.79 4.73 0.51
CA HIS A 59 -4.22 3.77 1.53
C HIS A 59 -5.52 3.06 1.16
N GLY A 60 -6.50 3.80 0.64
CA GLY A 60 -7.75 3.24 0.12
C GLY A 60 -7.51 2.24 -1.01
N GLU A 61 -6.68 2.62 -1.99
CA GLU A 61 -6.30 1.74 -3.11
C GLU A 61 -5.51 0.52 -2.65
N TYR A 62 -4.63 0.65 -1.66
CA TYR A 62 -3.99 -0.50 -1.02
C TYR A 62 -5.01 -1.46 -0.40
N LYS A 63 -5.96 -0.96 0.40
CA LYS A 63 -7.01 -1.79 1.01
C LYS A 63 -7.85 -2.50 -0.03
N ARG A 64 -8.30 -1.79 -1.07
CA ARG A 64 -9.06 -2.35 -2.19
C ARG A 64 -8.30 -3.48 -2.88
N ARG A 65 -7.03 -3.25 -3.24
CA ARG A 65 -6.17 -4.28 -3.86
C ARG A 65 -5.92 -5.46 -2.92
N LYS A 66 -5.77 -5.21 -1.62
CA LYS A 66 -5.59 -6.27 -0.61
C LYS A 66 -6.82 -7.17 -0.49
N GLN A 67 -8.03 -6.60 -0.56
CA GLN A 67 -9.28 -7.36 -0.54
C GLN A 67 -9.46 -8.25 -1.77
N LEU A 68 -8.97 -7.78 -2.93
CA LEU A 68 -9.01 -8.53 -4.19
C LEU A 68 -7.89 -9.56 -4.33
N CYS A 69 -6.89 -9.53 -3.45
CA CYS A 69 -5.76 -10.45 -3.49
C CYS A 69 -5.94 -11.61 -2.51
N GLY A 70 -5.27 -12.72 -2.81
CA GLY A 70 -5.34 -13.92 -1.99
C GLY A 70 -6.41 -14.89 -2.46
N ARG A 71 -6.34 -16.12 -1.95
CA ARG A 71 -7.28 -17.18 -2.31
C ARG A 71 -8.55 -17.02 -1.47
N HIS A 72 -9.66 -16.74 -2.14
CA HIS A 72 -10.99 -16.82 -1.51
C HIS A 72 -11.23 -18.24 -1.00
N ARG A 73 -11.88 -18.39 0.16
CA ARG A 73 -12.15 -19.73 0.69
C ARG A 73 -13.22 -20.36 -0.18
N THR A 74 -13.07 -21.64 -0.51
CA THR A 74 -14.01 -22.32 -1.40
C THR A 74 -15.45 -22.28 -0.86
N LEU A 75 -15.60 -22.29 0.47
CA LEU A 75 -16.89 -22.24 1.17
C LEU A 75 -17.47 -20.83 1.31
N ASP A 76 -16.76 -19.77 0.89
CA ASP A 76 -17.35 -18.41 0.84
C ASP A 76 -18.41 -18.29 -0.28
N LYS A 77 -18.50 -19.29 -1.15
CA LYS A 77 -19.57 -19.39 -2.15
C LYS A 77 -20.77 -20.11 -1.56
N ASP A 78 -21.89 -19.39 -1.41
CA ASP A 78 -23.15 -19.94 -0.87
C ASP A 78 -23.56 -21.25 -1.55
N SER A 79 -23.40 -21.36 -2.87
CA SER A 79 -23.74 -22.56 -3.63
C SER A 79 -22.93 -23.81 -3.21
N ILE A 80 -21.67 -23.62 -2.82
CA ILE A 80 -20.81 -24.72 -2.35
C ILE A 80 -21.08 -25.01 -0.88
N PHE A 81 -21.36 -23.99 -0.06
CA PHE A 81 -21.69 -24.15 1.35
C PHE A 81 -22.95 -24.99 1.55
N GLN A 82 -23.99 -24.77 0.74
CA GLN A 82 -25.23 -25.55 0.82
C GLN A 82 -25.07 -27.03 0.41
N LEU A 83 -24.01 -27.39 -0.33
CA LEU A 83 -23.77 -28.76 -0.79
C LEU A 83 -23.11 -29.66 0.28
N VAL A 84 -22.42 -29.04 1.24
CA VAL A 84 -21.68 -29.75 2.31
C VAL A 84 -22.50 -29.83 3.60
N LYS A 85 -23.62 -29.10 3.67
CA LYS A 85 -24.56 -29.09 4.79
C LYS A 85 -25.49 -30.30 4.73
#